data_AF-A0A0S4UL13-F1
#
_entry.id   AF-A0A0S4UL13-F1
#
_cell.length_a   1.000
_cell.length_b   1.000
_cell.length_c   1.000
_cell.angle_alpha   90.00
_cell.angle_beta   90.00
_cell.angle_gamma   90.00
#
_symmetry.space_group_name_H-M   'P 1'
#
loop_
_entity.id
_entity.type
_entity.pdbx_description
1 polymer ?
#
loop_
_entity_poly.entity_id
_entity_poly.type
_entity_poly.pdbx_seq_one_letter_code
_entity_poly.pdbx_strand_id
1 'polypeptide(L)'
;MNTWGRDKIEAALTLATEHGELRGRMELAVPCYGRTFPVEIWLADGRADISDKTVTTLNDLTTMPPSARERIQAMLYQDALRARSEVEFGDPAASTAAPSSGFFARLFKRRSAFHFVPLAAGDPRHPCYFENGVGDVEQKVEWVGVRINEIENGYVEGRFALLDCLPAWEEEHGVTVVIRNGEPVGLGHYDVDVRKYEGRYA
;
A
#
# COMPACT_ATOMS: atom_id res chain seq x y z
N MET A 1 -16.26 -2.06 21.40
CA MET A 1 -15.69 -1.54 20.14
C MET A 1 -16.71 -0.59 19.54
N ASN A 2 -16.32 0.64 19.21
CA ASN A 2 -17.26 1.66 18.74
C ASN A 2 -17.31 1.65 17.22
N THR A 3 -18.28 0.95 16.64
CA THR A 3 -18.66 1.13 15.23
C THR A 3 -19.18 2.56 15.04
N TRP A 4 -18.82 3.18 13.92
CA TRP A 4 -19.29 4.51 13.57
C TRP A 4 -20.60 4.39 12.79
N GLY A 5 -21.62 5.10 13.26
CA GLY A 5 -22.84 5.33 12.47
C GLY A 5 -22.56 6.25 11.28
N ARG A 6 -23.39 6.15 10.24
CA ARG A 6 -23.29 6.95 9.00
C ARG A 6 -23.11 8.44 9.28
N ASP A 7 -23.96 9.03 10.11
CA ASP A 7 -23.92 10.47 10.42
C ASP A 7 -22.55 10.92 10.95
N LYS A 8 -21.89 10.06 11.75
CA LYS A 8 -20.55 10.35 12.29
C LYS A 8 -19.47 10.27 11.21
N ILE A 9 -19.59 9.32 10.29
CA ILE A 9 -18.66 9.18 9.15
C ILE A 9 -18.83 10.38 8.22
N GLU A 10 -20.06 10.71 7.83
CA GLU A 10 -20.36 11.83 6.95
C GLU A 10 -19.94 13.17 7.57
N ALA A 11 -20.13 13.37 8.88
CA ALA A 11 -19.64 14.56 9.57
C ALA A 11 -18.11 14.68 9.60
N ALA A 12 -17.38 13.56 9.48
CA ALA A 12 -15.91 13.54 9.44
C ALA A 12 -15.35 13.65 8.02
N LEU A 13 -16.19 13.49 6.99
CA LEU A 13 -15.79 13.53 5.59
C LEU A 13 -15.64 14.95 5.09
N THR A 14 -14.49 15.24 4.50
CA THR A 14 -14.27 16.44 3.69
C THR A 14 -14.42 16.05 2.22
N LEU A 15 -15.34 16.70 1.52
CA LEU A 15 -15.55 16.47 0.09
C LEU A 15 -14.67 17.41 -0.74
N ALA A 16 -14.06 16.87 -1.79
CA ALA A 16 -13.28 17.63 -2.76
C ALA A 16 -13.49 17.07 -4.17
N THR A 17 -13.52 17.95 -5.18
CA THR A 17 -13.49 17.53 -6.58
C THR A 17 -12.06 17.57 -7.09
N GLU A 18 -11.57 16.44 -7.57
CA GLU A 18 -10.22 16.32 -8.13
C GLU A 18 -10.28 15.63 -9.49
N HIS A 19 -9.68 16.27 -10.50
CA HIS A 19 -9.69 15.79 -11.89
C HIS A 19 -11.10 15.47 -12.43
N GLY A 20 -12.13 16.13 -11.91
CA GLY A 20 -13.53 15.92 -12.30
C GLY A 20 -14.27 14.84 -11.50
N GLU A 21 -13.59 14.14 -10.59
CA GLU A 21 -14.16 13.10 -9.74
C GLU A 21 -14.38 13.61 -8.32
N LEU A 22 -15.51 13.26 -7.71
CA LEU A 22 -15.79 13.63 -6.32
C LEU A 22 -15.13 12.64 -5.36
N ARG A 23 -14.35 13.18 -4.43
CA ARG A 23 -13.59 12.45 -3.42
C ARG A 23 -14.09 12.80 -2.03
N GLY A 24 -14.25 11.79 -1.18
CA GLY A 24 -14.38 11.96 0.25
C GLY A 24 -13.05 11.67 0.94
N ARG A 25 -12.63 12.53 1.87
CA ARG A 25 -11.41 12.35 2.66
C ARG A 25 -11.71 12.41 4.14
N MET A 26 -11.13 11.51 4.91
CA MET A 26 -11.23 11.51 6.36
C MET A 26 -10.03 10.81 7.00
N GLU A 27 -9.90 10.98 8.31
CA GLU A 27 -8.95 10.23 9.13
C GLU A 27 -9.67 9.08 9.84
N LEU A 28 -9.11 7.88 9.79
CA LEU A 28 -9.69 6.69 10.41
C LEU A 28 -8.71 6.00 11.36
N ALA A 29 -9.07 5.91 12.64
CA ALA A 29 -8.33 5.13 13.61
C ALA A 29 -8.49 3.64 13.34
N VAL A 30 -7.38 2.92 13.21
CA VAL A 30 -7.35 1.47 13.00
C VAL A 30 -6.58 0.83 14.17
N PRO A 31 -7.29 0.38 15.22
CA PRO A 31 -6.68 0.03 16.50
C PRO A 31 -5.63 -1.09 16.44
N CYS A 32 -5.78 -2.07 15.55
CA CYS A 32 -4.79 -3.15 15.43
C CYS A 32 -3.41 -2.65 14.99
N TYR A 33 -3.33 -1.52 14.29
CA TYR A 33 -2.09 -0.82 13.95
C TYR A 33 -1.69 0.25 14.98
N GLY A 34 -2.54 0.54 15.97
CA GLY A 34 -2.29 1.57 16.98
C GLY A 34 -2.15 2.98 16.39
N ARG A 35 -2.71 3.23 15.21
CA ARG A 35 -2.56 4.50 14.47
C ARG A 35 -3.83 4.89 13.72
N THR A 36 -3.80 6.11 13.21
CA THR A 36 -4.81 6.67 12.31
C THR A 36 -4.26 6.67 10.89
N PHE A 37 -5.12 6.36 9.91
CA PHE A 37 -4.80 6.41 8.50
C PHE A 37 -5.64 7.48 7.81
N PRO A 38 -5.06 8.22 6.84
CA PRO A 38 -5.86 8.96 5.89
C PRO A 38 -6.63 7.96 5.03
N VAL A 39 -7.91 8.23 4.85
CA VAL A 39 -8.81 7.45 3.99
C VAL A 39 -9.29 8.34 2.87
N GLU A 40 -9.11 7.86 1.64
CA GLU A 40 -9.69 8.45 0.45
C GLU A 40 -10.78 7.55 -0.12
N ILE A 41 -11.93 8.14 -0.39
CA ILE A 41 -13.12 7.47 -0.91
C ILE A 41 -13.42 8.08 -2.28
N TRP A 42 -13.35 7.26 -3.32
CA TRP A 42 -13.79 7.62 -4.66
C TRP A 42 -15.28 7.37 -4.72
N LEU A 43 -16.07 8.46 -4.62
CA LEU A 43 -17.53 8.38 -4.55
C LEU A 43 -18.10 7.95 -5.89
N ALA A 44 -19.24 7.27 -5.85
CA ALA A 44 -19.96 6.92 -7.07
C ALA A 44 -20.40 8.17 -7.84
N ASP A 45 -20.43 8.09 -9.17
CA ASP A 45 -20.72 9.23 -10.04
C ASP A 45 -21.99 9.99 -9.63
N GLY A 46 -21.83 11.29 -9.41
CA GLY A 46 -22.92 12.21 -9.07
C GLY A 46 -23.48 12.06 -7.64
N ARG A 47 -22.84 11.28 -6.77
CA ARG A 47 -23.24 11.13 -5.36
C ARG A 47 -22.32 11.89 -4.42
N ALA A 48 -22.93 12.68 -3.53
CA ALA A 48 -22.21 13.37 -2.45
C ALA A 48 -22.26 12.61 -1.12
N ASP A 49 -23.03 11.52 -1.07
CA ASP A 49 -23.18 10.60 0.05
C ASP A 49 -22.39 9.31 -0.19
N ILE A 50 -21.93 8.68 0.89
CA ILE A 50 -21.29 7.36 0.83
C ILE A 50 -22.33 6.24 0.80
N SER A 51 -21.99 5.12 0.21
CA SER A 51 -22.81 3.90 0.21
C SER A 51 -22.80 3.19 1.58
N ASP A 52 -23.84 2.40 1.86
CA ASP A 52 -23.87 1.51 3.04
C ASP A 52 -22.72 0.51 3.03
N LYS A 53 -22.28 0.14 1.82
CA LYS A 53 -21.13 -0.72 1.60
C LYS A 53 -19.87 -0.08 2.15
N THR A 54 -19.61 1.18 1.82
CA THR A 54 -18.49 1.97 2.35
C THR A 54 -18.58 2.18 3.85
N VAL A 55 -19.76 2.48 4.39
CA VAL A 55 -19.98 2.55 5.86
C VAL A 55 -19.57 1.25 6.53
N THR A 56 -19.95 0.11 5.97
CA THR A 56 -19.59 -1.21 6.51
C THR A 56 -18.09 -1.47 6.36
N THR A 57 -17.49 -1.16 5.20
CA THR A 57 -16.04 -1.29 4.97
C THR A 57 -15.21 -0.49 5.99
N LEU A 58 -15.59 0.76 6.26
CA LEU A 58 -14.92 1.59 7.27
C LEU A 58 -15.03 0.96 8.66
N ASN A 59 -16.20 0.43 9.01
CA ASN A 59 -16.39 -0.28 10.26
C ASN A 59 -15.56 -1.56 10.35
N ASP A 60 -15.47 -2.34 9.26
CA ASP A 60 -14.61 -3.52 9.16
C ASP A 60 -13.14 -3.14 9.48
N LEU A 61 -12.65 -2.00 8.98
CA LEU A 61 -11.30 -1.50 9.29
C LEU A 61 -11.15 -1.08 10.77
N THR A 62 -12.11 -0.34 11.33
CA THR A 62 -12.04 0.08 12.75
C THR A 62 -12.10 -1.08 13.74
N THR A 63 -12.66 -2.21 13.30
CA THR A 63 -12.85 -3.41 14.11
C THR A 63 -11.93 -4.55 13.70
N MET A 64 -10.98 -4.29 12.80
CA MET A 64 -10.03 -5.27 12.29
C MET A 64 -9.26 -5.93 13.44
N PRO A 65 -9.24 -7.28 13.52
CA PRO A 65 -8.56 -7.98 14.60
C PRO A 65 -7.03 -7.93 14.44
N PRO A 66 -6.26 -8.09 15.53
CA PRO A 66 -4.80 -8.21 15.45
C PRO A 66 -4.30 -9.32 14.51
N SER A 67 -5.04 -10.43 14.41
CA SER A 67 -4.73 -11.54 13.50
C SER A 67 -4.73 -11.13 12.02
N ALA A 68 -5.54 -10.15 11.62
CA ALA A 68 -5.51 -9.63 10.26
C ALA A 68 -4.21 -8.86 10.00
N ARG A 69 -3.73 -8.06 10.96
CA ARG A 69 -2.42 -7.40 10.87
C ARG A 69 -1.28 -8.40 10.76
N GLU A 70 -1.29 -9.46 11.57
CA GLU A 70 -0.28 -10.54 11.49
C GLU A 70 -0.28 -11.20 10.10
N ARG A 71 -1.46 -11.45 9.51
CA ARG A 71 -1.57 -11.98 8.14
C ARG A 71 -0.99 -11.00 7.11
N ILE A 72 -1.27 -9.71 7.23
CA ILE A 72 -0.72 -8.68 6.34
C ILE A 72 0.81 -8.64 6.42
N GLN A 73 1.36 -8.67 7.64
CA GLN A 73 2.82 -8.73 7.84
C GLN A 73 3.43 -9.97 7.21
N ALA A 74 2.79 -11.14 7.37
CA ALA A 74 3.24 -12.37 6.75
C ALA A 74 3.22 -12.29 5.21
N MET A 75 2.18 -11.69 4.63
CA MET A 75 2.08 -11.49 3.18
C MET A 75 3.20 -10.57 2.66
N LEU A 76 3.44 -9.44 3.32
CA LEU A 76 4.51 -8.50 2.97
C LEU A 76 5.90 -9.13 3.16
N TYR A 77 6.09 -9.96 4.18
CA TYR A 77 7.34 -10.69 4.37
C TYR A 77 7.61 -11.66 3.21
N GLN A 78 6.61 -12.42 2.76
CA GLN A 78 6.75 -13.30 1.60
C GLN A 78 7.04 -12.52 0.32
N ASP A 79 6.40 -11.36 0.16
CA ASP A 79 6.67 -10.45 -0.95
C ASP A 79 8.14 -9.97 -0.94
N ALA A 80 8.67 -9.58 0.23
CA ALA A 80 10.07 -9.19 0.37
C ALA A 80 11.04 -10.33 0.04
N LEU A 81 10.72 -11.57 0.45
CA LEU A 81 11.54 -12.75 0.12
C LEU A 81 11.54 -13.04 -1.37
N ARG A 82 10.40 -12.86 -2.05
CA ARG A 82 10.30 -12.95 -3.51
C ARG A 82 11.13 -11.87 -4.19
N ALA A 83 10.95 -10.61 -3.80
CA ALA A 83 11.70 -9.48 -4.36
C ALA A 83 13.22 -9.68 -4.21
N ARG A 84 13.67 -10.17 -3.04
CA ARG A 84 15.08 -10.54 -2.78
C ARG A 84 15.64 -11.56 -3.77
N SER A 85 14.79 -12.43 -4.32
CA SER A 85 15.21 -13.48 -5.27
C SER A 85 15.13 -13.05 -6.74
N GLU A 86 14.35 -12.01 -7.03
CA GLU A 86 14.02 -11.58 -8.40
C GLU A 86 14.72 -10.27 -8.80
N VAL A 87 15.07 -9.43 -7.82
CA VAL A 87 15.60 -8.08 -8.03
C VAL A 87 16.95 -7.93 -7.35
N GLU A 88 17.90 -7.31 -8.05
CA GLU A 88 19.16 -6.88 -7.43
C GLU A 88 18.95 -5.54 -6.73
N PHE A 89 19.34 -5.46 -5.45
CA PHE A 89 19.29 -4.22 -4.68
C PHE A 89 20.67 -3.57 -4.61
N GLY A 90 20.72 -2.25 -4.82
CA GLY A 90 21.97 -1.49 -4.84
C GLY A 90 22.35 -0.95 -3.47
N ASP A 91 23.64 -0.76 -3.22
CA ASP A 91 24.14 -0.09 -2.02
C ASP A 91 23.82 1.41 -2.08
N PRO A 92 22.94 1.93 -1.20
CA PRO A 92 22.53 3.33 -1.22
C PRO A 92 23.68 4.27 -0.82
N ALA A 93 24.73 3.77 -0.15
CA ALA A 93 25.90 4.54 0.23
C ALA A 93 27.00 4.51 -0.85
N ALA A 94 26.96 3.56 -1.79
CA ALA A 94 27.96 3.41 -2.85
C ALA A 94 27.68 4.27 -4.09
N SER A 95 26.78 5.25 -3.99
CA SER A 95 26.49 6.25 -5.04
C SER A 95 27.67 7.20 -5.27
N THR A 96 28.86 6.69 -5.58
CA THR A 96 29.99 7.51 -5.99
C THR A 96 29.77 7.98 -7.43
N ALA A 97 29.91 9.29 -7.65
CA ALA A 97 29.93 9.86 -8.99
C ALA A 97 30.97 9.13 -9.85
N ALA A 98 30.55 8.58 -10.99
CA ALA A 98 31.48 7.97 -11.93
C ALA A 98 32.59 8.99 -12.28
N PRO A 99 33.88 8.60 -12.25
CA PRO A 99 34.96 9.51 -12.64
C PRO A 99 34.70 9.96 -14.08
N SER A 100 34.66 11.28 -14.30
CA SER A 100 34.40 11.88 -15.60
C SER A 100 35.48 11.44 -16.60
N SER A 101 35.16 10.49 -17.48
CA SER A 101 36.10 9.93 -18.45
C SER A 101 36.01 10.65 -19.79
N GLY A 102 36.80 11.72 -19.95
CA GLY A 102 37.34 12.18 -21.24
C GLY A 102 36.36 12.75 -22.29
N PHE A 103 36.92 13.59 -23.18
CA PHE A 103 36.21 14.35 -24.21
C PHE A 103 35.44 13.48 -25.24
N PHE A 104 35.76 12.18 -25.34
CA PHE A 104 35.15 11.23 -26.28
C PHE A 104 33.93 10.45 -25.73
N ALA A 105 33.66 10.46 -24.42
CA ALA A 105 32.51 9.76 -23.84
C ALA A 105 31.16 10.50 -24.05
N ARG A 106 31.18 11.75 -24.53
CA ARG A 106 29.96 12.55 -24.77
C ARG A 106 29.09 12.07 -25.93
N LEU A 107 29.61 11.23 -26.83
CA LEU A 107 28.87 10.78 -28.01
C LEU A 107 28.08 9.49 -27.82
N PHE A 108 28.36 8.68 -26.79
CA PHE A 108 27.66 7.43 -26.56
C PHE A 108 27.32 7.23 -25.07
N LYS A 109 26.01 7.18 -24.79
CA LYS A 109 25.34 6.79 -23.53
C LYS A 109 25.26 7.87 -22.43
N ARG A 110 24.11 8.56 -22.40
CA ARG A 110 23.41 8.92 -21.16
C ARG A 110 22.98 7.62 -20.45
N ARG A 111 23.90 6.98 -19.73
CA ARG A 111 23.54 6.09 -18.63
C ARG A 111 23.85 6.84 -17.34
N SER A 112 22.95 6.71 -16.36
CA SER A 112 23.04 7.28 -15.01
C SER A 112 24.49 7.31 -14.49
N ALA A 113 24.90 8.41 -13.84
CA ALA A 113 26.25 8.63 -13.32
C ALA A 113 26.61 7.77 -12.09
N PHE A 114 25.73 6.85 -11.71
CA PHE A 114 25.86 5.99 -10.54
C PHE A 114 26.21 4.56 -10.96
N HIS A 115 27.28 4.02 -10.38
CA HIS A 115 27.57 2.60 -10.48
C HIS A 115 26.64 1.86 -9.51
N PHE A 116 25.82 0.95 -10.06
CA PHE A 116 25.06 0.01 -9.24
C PHE A 116 26.05 -0.96 -8.58
N VAL A 117 26.04 -1.03 -7.24
CA VAL A 117 26.82 -1.99 -6.46
C VAL A 117 25.82 -2.91 -5.76
N PRO A 118 25.70 -4.18 -6.16
CA PRO A 118 24.75 -5.09 -5.54
C PRO A 118 25.05 -5.27 -4.04
N LEU A 119 24.01 -5.17 -3.21
CA LEU A 119 24.06 -5.56 -1.80
C LEU A 119 23.86 -7.07 -1.67
N ALA A 120 24.66 -7.71 -0.83
CA ALA A 120 24.44 -9.10 -0.50
C ALA A 120 23.17 -9.25 0.34
N ALA A 121 22.41 -10.33 0.12
CA ALA A 121 21.16 -10.61 0.83
C ALA A 121 21.28 -10.69 2.37
N GLY A 122 22.48 -10.95 2.89
CA GLY A 122 22.78 -10.99 4.33
C GLY A 122 23.29 -9.67 4.91
N ASP A 123 23.41 -8.61 4.09
CA ASP A 123 23.81 -7.28 4.54
C ASP A 123 22.61 -6.59 5.24
N PRO A 124 22.77 -6.07 6.47
CA PRO A 124 21.71 -5.34 7.16
C PRO A 124 21.14 -4.13 6.40
N ARG A 125 21.91 -3.59 5.45
CA ARG A 125 21.49 -2.48 4.57
C ARG A 125 20.56 -2.95 3.45
N HIS A 126 20.49 -4.25 3.17
CA HIS A 126 19.65 -4.79 2.13
C HIS A 126 18.17 -4.55 2.51
N PRO A 127 17.33 -4.01 1.61
CA PRO A 127 15.93 -3.71 1.92
C PRO A 127 15.15 -4.93 2.47
N CYS A 128 15.34 -6.09 1.85
CA CYS A 128 14.78 -7.37 2.28
C CYS A 128 15.57 -8.13 3.38
N TYR A 129 16.51 -7.49 4.09
CA TYR A 129 17.13 -8.10 5.26
C TYR A 129 16.21 -7.96 6.48
N PHE A 130 15.93 -9.06 7.18
CA PHE A 130 15.11 -9.07 8.40
C PHE A 130 15.81 -9.92 9.46
N GLU A 131 16.14 -9.33 10.60
CA GLU A 131 16.83 -10.02 11.71
C GLU A 131 15.85 -10.93 12.46
N ASN A 132 14.64 -10.45 12.71
CA ASN A 132 13.56 -11.16 13.42
C ASN A 132 12.47 -11.70 12.47
N GLY A 133 12.77 -11.80 11.17
CA GLY A 133 11.83 -12.27 10.15
C GLY A 133 10.59 -11.37 10.04
N VAL A 134 9.39 -11.96 10.11
CA VAL A 134 8.11 -11.23 9.97
C VAL A 134 7.98 -10.09 11.00
N GLY A 135 8.59 -10.22 12.19
CA GLY A 135 8.50 -9.21 13.26
C GLY A 135 9.09 -7.85 12.90
N ASP A 136 9.99 -7.79 11.92
CA ASP A 136 10.66 -6.56 11.49
C ASP A 136 9.92 -5.83 10.36
N VAL A 137 8.87 -6.44 9.78
CA VAL A 137 8.16 -5.89 8.61
C VAL A 137 7.65 -4.47 8.86
N GLU A 138 7.03 -4.22 10.02
CA GLU A 138 6.46 -2.90 10.34
C GLU A 138 7.51 -1.78 10.37
N GLN A 139 8.77 -2.10 10.64
CA GLN A 139 9.85 -1.10 10.70
C GLN A 139 10.37 -0.75 9.30
N LYS A 140 9.99 -1.54 8.29
CA LYS A 140 10.42 -1.42 6.89
C LYS A 140 9.30 -1.02 5.96
N VAL A 141 8.12 -0.72 6.49
CA VAL A 141 6.94 -0.38 5.72
C VAL A 141 6.46 1.01 6.14
N GLU A 142 6.51 1.94 5.20
CA GLU A 142 5.79 3.20 5.35
C GLU A 142 4.33 2.97 4.93
N TRP A 143 3.40 3.16 5.84
CA TRP A 143 1.98 3.05 5.54
C TRP A 143 1.43 4.39 5.04
N VAL A 144 0.88 4.40 3.84
CA VAL A 144 0.43 5.62 3.15
C VAL A 144 -0.99 5.98 3.55
N GLY A 145 -1.93 5.06 3.36
CA GLY A 145 -3.35 5.33 3.60
C GLY A 145 -4.26 4.23 3.09
N VAL A 146 -5.56 4.47 3.18
CA VAL A 146 -6.58 3.56 2.69
C VAL A 146 -7.35 4.20 1.55
N ARG A 147 -7.58 3.45 0.47
CA ARG A 147 -8.50 3.81 -0.60
C ARG A 147 -9.74 2.92 -0.59
N ILE A 148 -10.89 3.52 -0.84
CA ILE A 148 -12.15 2.84 -1.11
C ILE A 148 -12.70 3.39 -2.42
N ASN A 149 -12.88 2.54 -3.42
CA ASN A 149 -13.45 2.93 -4.69
C ASN A 149 -14.91 2.48 -4.78
N GLU A 150 -15.88 3.38 -4.64
CA GLU A 150 -17.31 3.06 -4.72
C GLU A 150 -17.75 2.68 -6.12
N ILE A 151 -17.09 3.20 -7.16
CA ILE A 151 -17.40 2.86 -8.55
C ILE A 151 -17.11 1.37 -8.75
N GLU A 152 -15.89 0.93 -8.43
CA GLU A 152 -15.53 -0.49 -8.51
C GLU A 152 -16.29 -1.35 -7.51
N ASN A 153 -16.40 -0.91 -6.25
CA ASN A 153 -17.17 -1.62 -5.24
C ASN A 153 -18.65 -1.76 -5.61
N GLY A 154 -19.21 -0.86 -6.42
CA GLY A 154 -20.58 -0.94 -6.91
C GLY A 154 -20.83 -2.10 -7.88
N TYR A 155 -19.78 -2.61 -8.55
CA TYR A 155 -19.89 -3.69 -9.55
C TYR A 155 -19.54 -5.08 -9.01
N VAL A 156 -19.07 -5.18 -7.78
CA VAL A 156 -18.67 -6.44 -7.13
C VAL A 156 -19.56 -6.71 -5.91
N GLU A 157 -19.74 -7.97 -5.53
CA GLU A 157 -20.50 -8.33 -4.32
C GLU A 157 -19.70 -7.98 -3.05
N GLY A 158 -18.40 -8.29 -3.04
CA GLY A 158 -17.52 -8.12 -1.88
C GLY A 158 -17.22 -6.65 -1.55
N ARG A 159 -17.02 -6.34 -0.25
CA ARG A 159 -16.59 -5.02 0.21
C ARG A 159 -15.07 -4.91 0.16
N PHE A 160 -14.51 -3.95 -0.57
CA PHE A 160 -13.07 -3.79 -0.65
C PHE A 160 -12.58 -2.49 -0.03
N ALA A 161 -11.47 -2.60 0.69
CA ALA A 161 -10.56 -1.52 1.05
C ALA A 161 -9.16 -1.86 0.55
N LEU A 162 -8.43 -0.85 0.11
CA LEU A 162 -7.07 -0.96 -0.39
C LEU A 162 -6.16 -0.22 0.58
N LEU A 163 -5.31 -0.94 1.30
CA LEU A 163 -4.34 -0.33 2.22
C LEU A 163 -3.00 -0.20 1.49
N ASP A 164 -2.64 1.03 1.15
CA ASP A 164 -1.43 1.33 0.39
C ASP A 164 -0.24 1.52 1.31
N CYS A 165 0.91 0.99 0.91
CA CYS A 165 2.16 1.10 1.64
C CYS A 165 3.37 1.16 0.70
N LEU A 166 4.47 1.69 1.21
CA LEU A 166 5.77 1.78 0.58
C LEU A 166 6.74 0.93 1.41
N PRO A 167 6.90 -0.36 1.09
CA PRO A 167 7.91 -1.18 1.73
C PRO A 167 9.30 -0.81 1.20
N ALA A 168 10.34 -0.97 2.02
CA ALA A 168 11.72 -0.64 1.65
C ALA A 168 12.22 -1.32 0.37
N TRP A 169 11.66 -2.49 0.02
CA TRP A 169 12.02 -3.24 -1.19
C TRP A 169 11.22 -2.87 -2.44
N GLU A 170 10.22 -2.00 -2.32
CA GLU A 170 9.38 -1.51 -3.41
C GLU A 170 8.98 -0.04 -3.17
N GLU A 171 9.95 0.79 -2.76
CA GLU A 171 9.70 2.20 -2.41
C GLU A 171 9.23 3.05 -3.61
N GLU A 172 9.63 2.67 -4.83
CA GLU A 172 9.31 3.42 -6.05
C GLU A 172 7.86 3.21 -6.52
N HIS A 173 7.34 1.98 -6.44
CA HIS A 173 6.02 1.63 -6.96
C HIS A 173 4.97 1.39 -5.88
N GLY A 174 5.41 1.06 -4.66
CA GLY A 174 4.54 0.70 -3.55
C GLY A 174 3.84 -0.64 -3.72
N VAL A 175 3.17 -1.06 -2.64
CA VAL A 175 2.37 -2.26 -2.56
C VAL A 175 1.01 -1.92 -1.96
N THR A 176 -0.05 -2.46 -2.55
CA THR A 176 -1.41 -2.34 -2.04
C THR A 176 -1.86 -3.66 -1.45
N VAL A 177 -2.21 -3.63 -0.16
CA VAL A 177 -2.87 -4.74 0.53
C VAL A 177 -4.36 -4.68 0.23
N VAL A 178 -4.88 -5.76 -0.34
CA VAL A 178 -6.31 -5.89 -0.68
C VAL A 178 -7.05 -6.52 0.49
N ILE A 179 -8.01 -5.78 1.03
CA ILE A 179 -8.86 -6.22 2.15
C ILE A 179 -10.28 -6.39 1.64
N ARG A 180 -10.82 -7.61 1.77
CA ARG A 180 -12.19 -7.96 1.37
C ARG A 180 -13.01 -8.35 2.59
N ASN A 181 -14.14 -7.68 2.80
CA ASN A 181 -15.05 -7.93 3.93
C ASN A 181 -14.33 -7.95 5.29
N GLY A 182 -13.36 -7.04 5.47
CA GLY A 182 -12.53 -6.94 6.68
C GLY A 182 -11.34 -7.89 6.75
N GLU A 183 -11.17 -8.81 5.80
CA GLU A 183 -10.09 -9.79 5.78
C GLU A 183 -9.05 -9.49 4.68
N PRO A 184 -7.74 -9.57 4.97
CA PRO A 184 -6.71 -9.47 3.94
C PRO A 184 -6.79 -10.68 3.00
N VAL A 185 -6.78 -10.42 1.69
CA VAL A 185 -6.92 -11.45 0.64
C VAL A 185 -5.81 -11.45 -0.39
N GLY A 186 -5.03 -10.38 -0.50
CA GLY A 186 -4.02 -10.26 -1.55
C GLY A 186 -3.09 -9.07 -1.42
N LEU A 187 -2.04 -9.09 -2.25
CA LEU A 187 -1.19 -7.94 -2.53
C LEU A 187 -1.30 -7.63 -4.03
N GLY A 188 -1.28 -6.34 -4.36
CA GLY A 188 -1.19 -5.87 -5.74
C GLY A 188 -0.37 -4.58 -5.83
N HIS A 189 -0.26 -4.05 -7.04
CA HIS A 189 0.28 -2.70 -7.28
C HIS A 189 -0.81 -1.65 -7.05
N TYR A 190 -0.46 -0.37 -7.11
CA TYR A 190 -1.40 0.72 -6.81
C TYR A 190 -2.71 0.69 -7.63
N ASP A 191 -2.68 0.18 -8.86
CA ASP A 191 -3.81 0.04 -9.79
C ASP A 191 -4.53 -1.32 -9.67
N VAL A 192 -4.74 -1.81 -8.44
CA VAL A 192 -5.43 -3.09 -8.19
C VAL A 192 -6.82 -3.11 -8.84
N ASP A 193 -7.06 -4.07 -9.73
CA ASP A 193 -8.41 -4.47 -10.14
C ASP A 193 -9.04 -5.42 -9.11
N VAL A 194 -9.96 -4.91 -8.29
CA VAL A 194 -10.58 -5.66 -7.18
C VAL A 194 -11.37 -6.88 -7.66
N ARG A 195 -11.79 -6.92 -8.93
CA ARG A 195 -12.51 -8.07 -9.53
C ARG A 195 -11.70 -9.36 -9.49
N LYS A 196 -10.36 -9.27 -9.52
CA LYS A 196 -9.46 -10.42 -9.39
C LYS A 196 -9.59 -11.13 -8.04
N TYR A 197 -10.22 -10.48 -7.05
CA TYR A 197 -10.38 -10.93 -5.68
C TYR A 197 -11.84 -11.24 -5.29
N GLU A 198 -12.78 -11.23 -6.25
CA GLU A 198 -14.18 -11.64 -5.99
C GLU A 198 -14.35 -13.14 -5.72
N GLY A 199 -13.47 -13.96 -6.30
CA GLY A 199 -13.50 -15.41 -6.13
C GLY A 199 -13.22 -15.85 -4.69
N ARG A 200 -13.72 -17.04 -4.32
CA ARG A 200 -13.18 -17.78 -3.17
C ARG A 200 -11.81 -18.31 -3.59
N TYR A 201 -10.73 -17.65 -3.20
CA TYR A 201 -9.51 -18.40 -2.95
C TYR A 201 -9.78 -19.22 -1.68
N ALA A 202 -10.11 -20.50 -1.91
CA ALA A 202 -10.26 -21.51 -0.87
C ALA A 202 -8.88 -21.96 -0.36
#